data_AF-A0A9J5ZFQ5-F1
#
_entry.id   AF-A0A9J5ZFQ5-F1
#
_cell.length_a   1.000
_cell.length_b   1.000
_cell.length_c   1.000
_cell.angle_alpha   90.00
_cell.angle_beta   90.00
_cell.angle_gamma   90.00
#
_symmetry.space_group_name_H-M   'P 1'
#
loop_
_entity.id
_entity.type
_entity.pdbx_description
1 polymer ?
#
loop_
_entity_poly.entity_id
_entity_poly.type
_entity_poly.pdbx_seq_one_letter_code
_entity_poly.pdbx_strand_id
1 'polypeptide(L)'
;MAKSMRSKRKKRLKAIRRDIVATELTVLKKEAAKLATQEAALAAPKLIVMSPKLMTMARRFSANRLLSVTLAQGIKLTDYSQ
;
A
#
# COMPACT_ATOMS: atom_id res chain seq x y z
N MET A 1 19.63 16.88 -26.23
CA MET A 1 20.61 17.06 -25.13
C MET A 1 19.90 17.21 -23.80
N ALA A 2 20.20 16.32 -22.84
CA ALA A 2 19.68 16.48 -21.50
C ALA A 2 20.31 17.71 -20.82
N LYS A 3 19.51 18.47 -20.08
CA LYS A 3 20.00 19.64 -19.34
C LYS A 3 20.84 19.18 -18.14
N SER A 4 22.07 19.70 -18.05
CA SER A 4 22.97 19.50 -16.91
C SER A 4 22.32 19.93 -15.58
N MET A 5 22.72 19.24 -14.50
CA MET A 5 22.35 19.56 -13.12
C MET A 5 22.71 20.99 -12.70
N ARG A 6 23.74 21.57 -13.31
CA ARG A 6 24.17 22.95 -13.03
C ARG A 6 23.34 24.01 -13.76
N SER A 7 22.47 23.62 -14.71
CA SER A 7 21.67 24.55 -15.51
C SER A 7 20.76 25.44 -14.64
N LYS A 8 20.83 26.77 -14.89
CA LYS A 8 20.04 27.79 -14.20
C LYS A 8 18.54 27.51 -14.27
N ARG A 9 18.02 27.11 -15.45
CA ARG A 9 16.60 26.79 -15.63
C ARG A 9 16.16 25.60 -14.78
N LYS A 10 16.98 24.55 -14.69
CA LYS A 10 16.67 23.35 -13.88
C LYS A 10 16.65 23.68 -12.39
N LYS A 11 17.59 24.51 -11.92
CA LYS A 11 17.62 25.01 -10.55
C LYS A 11 16.39 25.85 -10.21
N ARG A 12 16.01 26.81 -11.06
CA ARG A 12 14.80 27.64 -10.87
C ARG A 12 13.54 26.79 -10.75
N LEU A 13 13.35 25.83 -11.65
CA LEU A 13 12.20 24.90 -11.59
C LEU A 13 12.21 24.05 -10.31
N LYS A 14 13.39 23.63 -9.83
CA LYS A 14 13.50 22.88 -8.57
C LYS A 14 13.19 23.73 -7.34
N ALA A 15 13.49 25.03 -7.37
CA ALA A 15 13.11 25.95 -6.30
C ALA A 15 11.60 26.14 -6.26
N ILE A 16 10.98 26.52 -7.38
CA ILE A 16 9.52 26.72 -7.49
C ILE A 16 8.75 25.47 -7.04
N ARG A 17 9.18 24.26 -7.44
CA ARG A 17 8.54 23.02 -6.99
C ARG A 17 8.63 22.81 -5.47
N ARG A 18 9.74 23.20 -4.84
CA ARG A 18 9.87 23.11 -3.38
C ARG A 18 8.98 24.12 -2.68
N ASP A 19 8.91 25.35 -3.18
CA ASP A 19 8.07 26.40 -2.61
C ASP A 19 6.59 26.02 -2.70
N ILE A 20 6.17 25.43 -3.81
CA ILE A 20 4.82 24.87 -3.98
C ILE A 20 4.59 23.71 -3.00
N VAL A 21 5.49 22.72 -2.93
CA VAL A 21 5.36 21.58 -2.00
C VAL A 21 5.35 22.01 -0.54
N ALA A 22 6.09 23.06 -0.18
CA ALA A 22 6.13 23.60 1.19
C ALA A 22 4.86 24.38 1.54
N THR A 23 4.27 25.09 0.58
CA THR A 23 3.05 25.89 0.78
C THR A 23 1.77 25.07 0.61
N GLU A 24 1.82 23.96 -0.11
CA GLU A 24 0.68 23.05 -0.23
C GLU A 24 0.34 22.44 1.14
N LEU A 25 -0.77 22.92 1.71
CA LEU A 25 -1.44 22.36 2.90
C LEU A 25 -1.68 20.84 2.80
N THR A 26 -1.71 20.28 1.58
CA THR A 26 -1.84 18.84 1.35
C THR A 26 -0.61 18.06 1.82
N VAL A 27 0.59 18.65 1.75
CA VAL A 27 1.84 18.02 2.20
C VAL A 27 1.90 18.02 3.72
N LEU A 28 1.54 19.15 4.36
CA LEU A 28 1.37 19.21 5.81
C LEU A 28 0.33 18.18 6.31
N LYS A 29 -0.80 18.03 5.60
CA LYS A 29 -1.81 17.00 5.91
C LYS A 29 -1.28 15.57 5.72
N LYS A 30 -0.44 15.32 4.71
CA LYS A 30 0.19 14.01 4.49
C LYS A 30 1.20 13.68 5.58
N GLU A 31 2.03 14.64 5.98
CA GLU A 31 2.96 14.44 7.10
C GLU A 31 2.21 14.23 8.41
N ALA A 32 1.15 15.00 8.68
CA ALA A 32 0.29 14.77 9.83
C ALA A 32 -0.38 13.39 9.80
N ALA A 33 -0.83 12.93 8.64
CA ALA A 33 -1.40 11.60 8.48
C ALA A 33 -0.37 10.49 8.75
N LYS A 34 0.90 10.66 8.35
CA LYS A 34 1.97 9.71 8.66
C LYS A 34 2.28 9.66 10.16
N LEU A 35 2.21 10.79 10.85
CA LEU A 35 2.40 10.83 12.31
C LEU A 35 1.23 10.14 13.02
N ALA A 36 -0.01 10.42 12.60
CA ALA A 36 -1.20 9.79 13.17
C ALA A 36 -1.22 8.26 12.96
N THR A 37 -0.74 7.75 11.82
CA THR A 37 -0.63 6.30 11.61
C THR A 37 0.43 5.65 12.49
N GLN A 38 1.54 6.35 12.75
CA GLN A 38 2.57 5.86 13.67
C GLN A 38 2.05 5.82 15.11
N GLU A 39 1.37 6.86 15.56
CA GLU A 39 0.74 6.90 16.89
C GLU A 39 -0.31 5.78 17.03
N ALA A 40 -1.17 5.60 16.02
CA ALA A 40 -2.15 4.52 16.01
C ALA A 40 -1.50 3.13 16.01
N ALA A 41 -0.40 2.93 15.28
CA ALA A 41 0.32 1.66 15.26
C ALA A 41 1.01 1.35 16.61
N LEU A 42 1.49 2.37 17.32
CA LEU A 42 2.06 2.21 18.66
C LEU A 42 0.98 1.95 19.72
N ALA A 43 -0.18 2.61 19.60
CA ALA A 43 -1.31 2.41 20.49
C ALA A 43 -2.04 1.08 20.22
N ALA A 44 -1.86 0.49 19.03
CA ALA A 44 -2.51 -0.75 18.67
C ALA A 44 -2.09 -1.90 19.61
N PRO A 45 -3.06 -2.69 20.10
CA PRO A 45 -2.74 -3.86 20.90
C PRO A 45 -1.92 -4.85 20.08
N LYS A 46 -0.92 -5.47 20.70
CA LYS A 46 -0.01 -6.44 20.06
C LYS A 46 -0.84 -7.54 19.39
N LEU A 47 -0.83 -7.55 18.07
CA LEU A 47 -1.48 -8.58 17.27
C LEU A 47 -0.83 -9.92 17.57
N ILE A 48 -1.66 -10.94 17.81
CA ILE A 48 -1.20 -12.32 18.00
C ILE A 48 -0.59 -12.76 16.67
N VAL A 49 0.74 -12.80 16.60
CA VAL A 49 1.45 -13.30 15.42
C VAL A 49 1.20 -14.80 15.34
N MET A 50 0.35 -15.21 14.40
CA MET A 50 0.15 -16.63 14.13
C MET A 50 1.48 -17.23 13.66
N SER A 51 1.87 -18.35 14.26
CA SER A 51 3.06 -19.07 13.80
C SER A 51 2.91 -19.43 12.31
N PRO A 52 4.00 -19.43 11.52
CA PRO A 52 3.93 -19.73 10.09
C PRO A 52 3.18 -21.04 9.79
N LYS A 53 3.31 -22.03 10.68
CA LYS A 53 2.63 -23.33 10.60
C LYS A 53 1.10 -23.19 10.72
N LEU A 54 0.62 -22.39 11.68
CA LEU A 54 -0.80 -22.09 11.82
C LEU A 54 -1.32 -21.23 10.66
N MET A 55 -0.49 -20.33 10.12
CA MET A 55 -0.85 -19.53 8.95
C MET A 55 -1.02 -20.38 7.69
N THR A 56 -0.16 -21.40 7.48
CA THR A 56 -0.33 -22.38 6.38
C THR A 56 -1.60 -23.20 6.57
N MET A 57 -1.90 -23.65 7.80
CA MET A 57 -3.13 -24.40 8.07
C MET A 57 -4.39 -23.54 7.88
N ALA A 58 -4.39 -22.30 8.35
CA ALA A 58 -5.50 -21.37 8.16
C ALA A 58 -5.72 -21.01 6.69
N ARG A 59 -4.65 -20.81 5.92
CA ARG A 59 -4.73 -20.56 4.46
C ARG A 59 -5.29 -21.77 3.70
N ARG A 60 -4.93 -22.99 4.10
CA ARG A 60 -5.53 -24.22 3.55
C ARG A 60 -7.01 -24.31 3.89
N PHE A 61 -7.39 -23.94 5.12
CA PHE A 61 -8.79 -23.94 5.54
C PHE A 61 -9.62 -22.92 4.74
N SER A 62 -9.09 -21.71 4.51
CA SER A 62 -9.76 -20.71 3.69
C SER A 62 -9.84 -21.14 2.22
N ALA A 63 -8.78 -21.73 1.66
CA ALA A 63 -8.78 -22.23 0.28
C ALA A 63 -9.80 -23.37 0.07
N ASN A 64 -9.88 -24.31 1.02
CA ASN A 64 -10.85 -25.40 0.97
C ASN A 64 -12.29 -24.89 1.13
N ARG A 65 -12.51 -23.85 1.95
CA ARG A 65 -13.81 -23.18 2.04
C ARG A 65 -14.20 -22.54 0.70
N LEU A 66 -13.29 -21.82 0.04
CA LEU A 66 -13.55 -21.22 -1.26
C LEU A 66 -13.88 -22.27 -2.33
N LEU A 67 -13.11 -23.38 -2.37
CA LEU A 67 -13.38 -24.51 -3.26
C LEU A 67 -14.76 -25.14 -3.01
N SER A 68 -15.15 -25.30 -1.75
CA SER A 68 -16.49 -25.82 -1.40
C SER A 68 -17.62 -24.89 -1.85
N VAL A 69 -17.42 -23.56 -1.71
CA VAL A 69 -18.40 -22.56 -2.16
C VAL A 69 -18.51 -22.54 -3.69
N THR A 70 -17.38 -22.64 -4.41
CA THR A 70 -17.39 -22.68 -5.87
C THR A 70 -18.07 -23.93 -6.43
N LEU A 71 -17.84 -25.09 -5.79
CA LEU A 71 -18.51 -26.34 -6.16
C LEU A 71 -20.02 -26.29 -5.83
N ALA A 72 -20.39 -25.69 -4.69
CA ALA A 72 -21.79 -25.52 -4.29
C ALA A 72 -22.55 -24.53 -5.19
N GLN A 73 -21.86 -23.53 -5.75
CA GLN A 73 -22.45 -22.54 -6.66
C GLN A 73 -22.42 -22.97 -8.15
N GLY A 74 -21.84 -24.14 -8.46
CA GLY A 74 -21.78 -24.66 -9.84
C GLY A 74 -20.94 -23.84 -10.82
N ILE A 75 -20.12 -22.91 -10.32
CA ILE A 75 -19.29 -22.02 -11.16
C ILE A 75 -18.05 -22.82 -11.60
N LYS A 76 -17.98 -23.19 -12.88
CA LYS A 76 -16.82 -23.89 -13.46
C LYS A 76 -15.67 -22.89 -13.64
N LEU A 77 -14.47 -23.22 -13.15
CA LEU A 77 -13.24 -22.42 -13.27
C LEU A 77 -12.66 -22.39 -14.71
N THR A 78 -13.47 -22.59 -15.74
CA THR A 78 -13.01 -22.71 -17.14
C THR A 78 -13.06 -21.43 -17.95
N ASP A 79 -13.55 -20.31 -17.39
CA ASP A 79 -13.74 -19.07 -18.16
C ASP A 79 -12.56 -18.09 -18.07
N TYR A 80 -11.39 -18.55 -17.60
CA TYR A 80 -10.12 -17.81 -17.67
C TYR A 80 -9.16 -18.43 -18.70
N SER A 81 -9.60 -18.49 -19.96
CA SER A 81 -8.71 -18.63 -21.11
C SER A 81 -9.42 -18.15 -22.37
N GLN A 82 -9.19 -16.88 -22.71
CA GLN A 82 -8.68 -16.34 -23.98
C GLN A 82 -8.36 -14.87 -23.72
#